data_AF-A0A811ZR39-F1
#
_entry.id   AF-A0A811ZR39-F1
#
_cell.length_a   1.000
_cell.length_b   1.000
_cell.length_c   1.000
_cell.angle_alpha   90.00
_cell.angle_beta   90.00
_cell.angle_gamma   90.00
#
_symmetry.space_group_name_H-M   'P 1'
#
loop_
_entity.id
_entity.type
_entity.pdbx_description
1 polymer ?
#
loop_
_entity_poly.entity_id
_entity_poly.type
_entity_poly.pdbx_seq_one_letter_code
_entity_poly.pdbx_strand_id
1 'polypeptide(L)'
;MACTHLLISVYSEKGESSGKNVTLPAVFKAPIQPNIMNSPYAVSELADHQTSAESWGTGRAVARIPRGAFGNMCRGGCMFAPTKTWHHWHCRVNTTQKRYAICSGLAASALPALVMSKGHHIKEVPELLFGG
;
A
#
# COMPACT_ATOMS: atom_id res chain seq x y z
N MET A 1 18.66 -7.57 -26.57
CA MET A 1 18.17 -6.42 -27.36
C MET A 1 18.72 -5.14 -26.76
N ALA A 2 19.61 -4.44 -27.47
CA ALA A 2 20.11 -3.13 -27.04
C ALA A 2 19.05 -2.09 -27.40
N CYS A 3 18.41 -1.51 -26.39
CA CYS A 3 17.40 -0.48 -26.57
C CYS A 3 18.12 0.87 -26.55
N THR A 4 18.03 1.66 -27.63
CA THR A 4 18.75 2.94 -27.80
C THR A 4 18.53 3.88 -26.61
N HIS A 5 19.62 4.48 -26.11
CA HIS A 5 19.56 5.46 -25.03
C HIS A 5 19.30 6.84 -25.63
N LEU A 6 18.12 7.41 -25.36
CA LEU A 6 17.78 8.76 -25.79
C LEU A 6 18.62 9.79 -25.00
N LEU A 7 18.88 10.95 -25.59
CA LEU A 7 19.53 12.08 -24.92
C LEU A 7 18.45 13.01 -24.38
N ILE A 8 18.59 13.42 -23.10
CA ILE A 8 17.70 14.36 -22.42
C ILE A 8 18.43 15.68 -22.22
N SER A 9 17.73 16.80 -22.36
CA SER A 9 18.27 18.13 -22.14
C SER A 9 18.20 18.54 -20.66
N VAL A 10 19.25 19.16 -20.14
CA VAL A 10 19.29 19.65 -18.76
C VAL A 10 18.77 21.09 -18.73
N TYR A 11 17.74 21.36 -17.93
CA TYR A 11 17.17 22.70 -17.75
C TYR A 11 17.81 23.43 -16.55
N SER A 12 17.94 24.75 -16.66
CA SER A 12 18.33 25.63 -15.55
C SER A 12 17.12 25.96 -14.67
N GLU A 13 17.35 26.55 -13.49
CA GLU A 13 16.29 26.98 -12.56
C GLU A 13 15.25 27.92 -13.19
N LYS A 14 15.60 28.60 -14.28
CA LYS A 14 14.71 29.50 -15.04
C LYS A 14 13.86 28.79 -16.09
N GLY A 15 13.97 27.46 -16.22
CA GLY A 15 13.25 26.68 -17.24
C GLY A 15 13.85 26.73 -18.65
N GLU A 16 15.03 27.35 -18.81
CA GLU A 16 15.75 27.39 -20.09
C GLU A 16 16.73 26.21 -20.21
N SER A 17 16.89 25.66 -21.42
CA SER A 17 17.83 24.56 -21.68
C SER A 17 19.28 25.02 -21.52
N SER A 18 20.04 24.35 -20.65
CA SER A 18 21.44 24.68 -20.34
C SER A 18 22.47 24.22 -21.39
N GLY A 19 21.99 23.62 -22.49
CA GLY A 19 22.83 23.06 -23.57
C GLY A 19 23.60 21.78 -23.20
N LYS A 20 23.50 21.32 -21.94
CA LYS A 20 24.06 20.04 -21.49
C LYS A 20 23.05 18.93 -21.71
N ASN A 21 23.51 17.83 -22.30
CA ASN A 21 22.67 16.65 -22.55
C ASN A 21 23.21 15.46 -21.75
N VAL A 22 22.28 14.68 -21.18
CA VAL A 22 22.59 13.45 -20.42
C VAL A 22 21.91 12.27 -21.08
N THR A 23 22.60 11.13 -21.16
CA THR A 23 22.03 9.88 -21.68
C THR A 23 21.03 9.28 -20.70
N LEU A 24 19.87 8.85 -21.20
CA LEU A 24 18.83 8.20 -20.39
C LEU A 24 19.37 6.94 -19.67
N PRO A 25 19.38 6.92 -18.33
CA PRO A 25 19.82 5.74 -17.58
C PRO A 25 18.96 4.50 -17.89
N ALA A 26 19.58 3.31 -17.89
CA ALA A 26 18.90 2.04 -18.18
C ALA A 26 17.76 1.71 -17.20
N VAL A 27 17.77 2.32 -16.01
CA VAL A 27 16.78 2.15 -14.94
C VAL A 27 15.37 2.55 -15.39
N PHE A 28 15.25 3.51 -16.31
CA PHE A 28 13.96 4.00 -16.83
C PHE A 28 13.24 3.02 -17.78
N LYS A 29 13.80 1.84 -18.04
CA LYS A 29 13.21 0.81 -18.91
C LYS A 29 12.76 -0.44 -18.15
N ALA A 30 12.77 -0.41 -16.82
CA ALA A 30 12.40 -1.57 -16.00
C ALA A 30 10.88 -1.85 -16.01
N PRO A 31 10.45 -3.13 -15.93
CA PRO A 31 9.03 -3.51 -15.93
C PRO A 31 8.27 -3.08 -14.67
N ILE A 32 7.00 -2.69 -14.82
CA ILE A 32 6.25 -1.99 -13.77
C ILE A 32 5.43 -2.94 -12.87
N GLN A 33 5.56 -2.85 -11.54
CA GLN A 33 4.75 -3.61 -10.57
C GLN A 33 4.17 -2.73 -9.44
N PRO A 34 2.82 -2.67 -9.27
CA PRO A 34 2.18 -1.93 -8.17
C PRO A 34 1.86 -2.86 -6.99
N ASN A 35 2.37 -2.60 -5.78
CA ASN A 35 1.87 -3.27 -4.56
C ASN A 35 1.98 -2.38 -3.30
N ILE A 36 1.00 -2.53 -2.40
CA ILE A 36 0.58 -1.62 -1.31
C ILE A 36 1.03 -2.10 0.08
N MET A 37 1.30 -1.15 1.01
CA MET A 37 1.51 -1.38 2.46
C MET A 37 0.28 -0.90 3.25
N ASN A 38 -0.20 -1.71 4.22
CA ASN A 38 -1.26 -1.35 5.17
C ASN A 38 -0.73 -1.38 6.62
N SER A 39 -1.23 -0.50 7.50
CA SER A 39 -0.86 -0.42 8.92
C SER A 39 -1.57 -1.50 9.78
N PRO A 40 -0.94 -1.99 10.87
CA PRO A 40 -1.53 -3.00 11.75
C PRO A 40 -2.71 -2.45 12.56
N TYR A 41 -3.75 -3.27 12.74
CA TYR A 41 -4.92 -2.97 13.57
C TYR A 41 -5.37 -4.20 14.35
N ALA A 42 -5.88 -4.01 15.56
CA ALA A 42 -6.37 -5.08 16.42
C ALA A 42 -7.52 -4.59 17.31
N VAL A 43 -8.43 -5.48 17.68
CA VAL A 43 -9.51 -5.22 18.65
C VAL A 43 -8.95 -5.38 20.07
N SER A 44 -9.50 -4.66 21.05
CA SER A 44 -9.14 -4.82 22.46
C SER A 44 -9.31 -6.27 22.91
N GLU A 45 -8.32 -6.81 23.63
CA GLU A 45 -8.35 -8.20 24.10
C GLU A 45 -9.45 -8.47 25.13
N LEU A 46 -9.83 -7.43 25.90
CA LEU A 46 -10.89 -7.52 26.89
C LEU A 46 -12.27 -7.11 26.33
N ALA A 47 -12.38 -6.85 25.02
CA ALA A 47 -13.64 -6.51 24.40
C ALA A 47 -14.70 -7.58 24.72
N ASP A 48 -15.79 -7.15 25.36
CA ASP A 48 -16.94 -7.97 25.74
C ASP A 48 -16.62 -9.18 26.66
N HIS A 49 -15.46 -9.14 27.34
CA HIS A 49 -15.11 -10.02 28.46
C HIS A 49 -15.21 -9.33 29.83
N GLN A 50 -15.61 -8.06 29.86
CA GLN A 50 -15.76 -7.25 31.07
C GLN A 50 -17.16 -7.35 31.71
N THR A 51 -18.06 -8.13 31.12
CA THR A 51 -19.45 -8.26 31.57
C THR A 51 -19.67 -9.61 32.26
N SER A 52 -20.15 -9.62 33.49
CA SER A 52 -20.51 -10.86 34.19
C SER A 52 -21.84 -11.41 33.66
N ALA A 53 -21.82 -12.57 33.01
CA ALA A 53 -23.01 -13.25 32.53
C ALA A 53 -22.86 -14.78 32.61
N GLU A 54 -23.93 -15.45 33.05
CA GLU A 54 -24.00 -16.91 33.15
C GLU A 54 -25.18 -17.46 32.34
N SER A 55 -25.14 -18.76 32.04
CA SER A 55 -26.25 -19.47 31.41
C SER A 55 -27.20 -19.98 32.48
N TRP A 56 -28.52 -19.92 32.25
CA TRP A 56 -29.48 -20.54 33.19
C TRP A 56 -29.69 -22.04 32.97
N GLY A 57 -28.92 -22.66 32.07
CA GLY A 57 -29.03 -24.10 31.81
C GLY A 57 -30.36 -24.52 31.17
N THR A 58 -30.73 -25.77 31.38
CA THR A 58 -31.96 -26.39 30.86
C THR A 58 -33.17 -26.14 31.77
N GLY A 59 -34.39 -26.34 31.25
CA GLY A 59 -35.63 -26.22 32.03
C GLY A 59 -36.33 -24.87 31.91
N ARG A 60 -35.85 -23.98 31.04
CA ARG A 60 -36.51 -22.74 30.63
C ARG A 60 -36.62 -22.71 29.10
N ALA A 61 -37.70 -22.14 28.56
CA ALA A 61 -37.91 -21.97 27.11
C ALA A 61 -37.04 -20.83 26.53
N VAL A 62 -35.73 -20.86 26.82
CA VAL A 62 -34.76 -19.85 26.43
C VAL A 62 -33.46 -20.55 26.03
N ALA A 63 -32.72 -19.97 25.07
CA ALA A 63 -31.42 -20.48 24.65
C ALA A 63 -30.42 -20.61 25.81
N ARG A 64 -29.49 -21.57 25.68
CA ARG A 64 -28.47 -21.92 26.67
C ARG A 64 -27.22 -21.03 26.65
N ILE A 65 -27.27 -19.91 25.95
CA ILE A 65 -26.17 -18.93 25.84
C ILE A 65 -26.10 -18.12 27.16
N PRO A 66 -24.90 -17.73 27.64
CA PRO A 66 -24.77 -16.72 28.69
C PRO A 66 -25.64 -15.50 28.38
N ARG A 67 -26.31 -14.94 29.39
CA ARG A 67 -27.34 -13.91 29.15
C ARG A 67 -26.75 -12.66 28.49
N GLY A 68 -26.97 -12.53 27.18
CA GLY A 68 -26.71 -11.32 26.38
C GLY A 68 -25.24 -10.95 26.15
N ALA A 69 -24.28 -11.80 26.52
CA ALA A 69 -22.84 -11.49 26.49
C ALA A 69 -22.00 -12.67 26.00
N PHE A 70 -20.70 -12.44 25.77
CA PHE A 70 -19.66 -13.41 25.36
C PHE A 70 -19.82 -14.10 24.00
N GLY A 71 -21.03 -14.21 23.48
CA GLY A 71 -21.28 -14.82 22.17
C GLY A 71 -21.11 -13.83 21.02
N ASN A 72 -20.47 -14.26 19.92
CA ASN A 72 -20.41 -13.51 18.67
C ASN A 72 -21.80 -13.23 18.04
N MET A 73 -22.79 -14.04 18.39
CA MET A 73 -24.20 -13.87 18.02
C MET A 73 -24.96 -12.90 18.93
N CYS A 74 -24.39 -12.53 20.07
CA CYS A 74 -25.00 -11.58 21.01
C CYS A 74 -24.67 -10.15 20.57
N ARG A 75 -25.66 -9.26 20.67
CA ARG A 75 -25.42 -7.83 20.45
C ARG A 75 -24.54 -7.28 21.58
N GLY A 76 -23.37 -6.74 21.23
CA GLY A 76 -22.36 -6.33 22.22
C GLY A 76 -21.60 -7.51 22.83
N GLY A 77 -21.53 -8.64 22.12
CA GLY A 77 -20.69 -9.78 22.49
C GLY A 77 -19.41 -9.84 21.65
N CYS A 78 -18.44 -10.62 22.14
CA CYS A 78 -17.10 -10.69 21.55
C CYS A 78 -17.12 -11.26 20.13
N MET A 79 -16.29 -10.68 19.25
CA MET A 79 -16.12 -11.15 17.87
C MET A 79 -15.50 -12.55 17.84
N PHE A 80 -15.94 -13.39 16.89
CA PHE A 80 -15.26 -14.67 16.63
C PHE A 80 -13.88 -14.43 16.01
N ALA A 81 -12.85 -15.07 16.56
CA ALA A 81 -11.45 -14.88 16.15
C ALA A 81 -11.05 -13.39 16.08
N PRO A 82 -11.01 -12.68 17.23
CA PRO A 82 -10.69 -11.26 17.26
C PRO A 82 -9.32 -10.99 16.64
N THR A 83 -9.20 -9.90 15.89
CA THR A 83 -7.94 -9.53 15.24
C THR A 83 -6.86 -9.29 16.30
N LYS A 84 -5.70 -9.93 16.11
CA LYS A 84 -4.59 -9.85 17.05
C LYS A 84 -3.47 -8.97 16.52
N THR A 85 -2.74 -8.32 17.41
CA THR A 85 -1.60 -7.47 17.04
C THR A 85 -0.50 -8.25 16.33
N TRP A 86 -0.31 -9.53 16.70
CA TRP A 86 0.73 -10.41 16.13
C TRP A 86 0.38 -11.04 14.76
N HIS A 87 -0.58 -10.48 14.03
CA HIS A 87 -0.73 -10.82 12.62
C HIS A 87 0.54 -10.50 11.83
N HIS A 88 0.79 -11.27 10.76
CA HIS A 88 1.95 -11.04 9.90
C HIS A 88 1.67 -9.88 8.94
N TRP A 89 1.88 -8.65 9.43
CA TRP A 89 1.68 -7.40 8.67
C TRP A 89 2.84 -7.09 7.73
N HIS A 90 4.05 -7.48 8.12
CA HIS A 90 5.27 -7.17 7.39
C HIS A 90 5.71 -8.37 6.58
N CYS A 91 5.57 -8.29 5.26
CA CYS A 91 6.13 -9.28 4.36
C CYS A 91 7.60 -8.97 4.09
N ARG A 92 8.49 -9.91 4.42
CA ARG A 92 9.90 -9.81 4.00
C ARG A 92 9.97 -10.00 2.49
N VAL A 93 10.37 -8.94 1.79
CA VAL A 93 10.65 -8.95 0.36
C VAL A 93 12.16 -9.03 0.14
N ASN A 94 12.59 -9.81 -0.85
CA ASN A 94 14.00 -9.93 -1.19
C ASN A 94 14.58 -8.57 -1.63
N THR A 95 15.84 -8.31 -1.27
CA THR A 95 16.52 -7.05 -1.64
C THR A 95 16.55 -6.82 -3.15
N THR A 96 16.72 -7.88 -3.94
CA THR A 96 16.66 -7.83 -5.41
C THR A 96 15.28 -7.39 -5.91
N GLN A 97 14.19 -7.89 -5.33
CA GLN A 97 12.83 -7.49 -5.69
C GLN A 97 12.54 -6.04 -5.29
N LYS A 98 13.05 -5.58 -4.13
CA LYS A 98 12.97 -4.16 -3.73
C LYS A 98 13.70 -3.25 -4.72
N ARG A 99 14.93 -3.63 -5.13
CA ARG A 99 15.70 -2.90 -6.14
C ARG A 99 14.94 -2.85 -7.47
N TYR A 100 14.33 -3.97 -7.87
CA TYR A 100 13.52 -4.04 -9.07
C TYR A 100 12.28 -3.13 -9.02
N ALA A 101 11.59 -3.05 -7.87
CA ALA A 101 10.46 -2.16 -7.67
C ALA A 101 10.85 -0.66 -7.76
N ILE A 102 12.04 -0.29 -7.28
CA ILE A 102 12.56 1.09 -7.44
C ILE A 102 12.84 1.38 -8.92
N CYS A 103 13.52 0.45 -9.62
CA CYS A 103 13.76 0.62 -11.07
C CYS A 103 12.44 0.73 -11.84
N SER A 104 11.46 -0.10 -11.51
CA SER A 104 10.09 -0.07 -12.02
C SER A 104 9.42 1.28 -11.80
N GLY A 105 9.52 1.85 -10.60
CA GLY A 105 8.90 3.14 -10.27
C GLY A 105 9.52 4.29 -11.06
N LEU A 106 10.85 4.30 -11.19
CA LEU A 106 11.58 5.26 -12.00
C LEU A 106 11.20 5.13 -13.48
N ALA A 107 11.13 3.91 -14.02
CA ALA A 107 10.66 3.68 -15.39
C ALA A 107 9.24 4.18 -15.63
N ALA A 108 8.33 3.98 -14.67
CA ALA A 108 6.96 4.46 -14.76
C ALA A 108 6.88 6.00 -14.80
N SER A 109 7.75 6.71 -14.07
CA SER A 109 7.76 8.18 -14.05
C SER A 109 8.28 8.80 -15.35
N ALA A 110 9.04 8.05 -16.15
CA ALA A 110 9.48 8.51 -17.47
C ALA A 110 8.38 8.45 -18.55
N LEU A 111 7.25 7.77 -18.29
CA LEU A 111 6.21 7.53 -19.28
C LEU A 111 5.04 8.51 -19.13
N PRO A 112 4.83 9.47 -20.07
CA PRO A 112 3.77 10.48 -19.98
C PRO A 112 2.39 9.91 -19.72
N ALA A 113 2.05 8.81 -20.39
CA ALA A 113 0.74 8.17 -20.28
C ALA A 113 0.44 7.70 -18.85
N LEU A 114 1.43 7.14 -18.15
CA LEU A 114 1.26 6.64 -16.78
C LEU A 114 1.16 7.78 -15.78
N VAL A 115 1.98 8.83 -15.95
CA VAL A 115 1.96 9.98 -15.03
C VAL A 115 0.66 10.79 -15.18
N MET A 116 0.17 10.95 -16.43
CA MET A 116 -1.16 11.54 -16.68
C MET A 116 -2.29 10.67 -16.13
N SER A 117 -2.23 9.34 -16.30
CA SER A 117 -3.25 8.43 -15.74
C SER A 117 -3.33 8.47 -14.21
N LYS A 118 -2.22 8.85 -13.55
CA LYS A 118 -2.16 8.99 -12.09
C LYS A 118 -2.79 10.30 -11.58
N GLY A 119 -3.04 11.26 -12.48
CA GLY A 119 -3.71 12.53 -12.17
C GLY A 119 -2.80 13.77 -12.14
N HIS A 120 -1.56 13.67 -12.62
CA HIS A 120 -0.66 14.83 -12.69
C HIS A 120 -0.97 15.72 -13.91
N HIS A 121 -0.98 17.04 -13.70
CA HIS A 121 -1.16 18.03 -14.76
C HIS A 121 0.19 18.36 -15.41
N ILE A 122 0.47 17.76 -16.57
CA ILE A 122 1.79 17.84 -17.22
C ILE A 122 1.71 18.42 -18.64
N LYS A 123 0.67 19.20 -18.93
CA LYS A 123 0.43 19.74 -20.29
C LYS A 123 1.43 20.84 -20.69
N GLU A 124 2.03 21.52 -19.72
CA GLU A 124 2.90 22.68 -19.93
C GLU A 124 4.39 22.36 -19.77
N VAL A 125 4.72 21.11 -19.40
CA VAL A 125 6.11 20.73 -19.14
C VAL A 125 6.78 20.30 -20.46
N PRO A 126 7.95 20.87 -20.81
CA PRO A 126 8.63 20.55 -22.06
C PRO A 126 9.21 19.13 -22.09
N GLU A 127 9.77 18.64 -20.97
CA GLU A 127 10.28 17.28 -20.81
C GLU A 127 9.98 16.73 -19.40
N LEU A 128 9.54 15.47 -19.31
CA LEU A 128 9.03 14.85 -18.06
C LEU A 128 10.10 14.48 -17.03
N LEU A 129 11.34 14.23 -17.48
CA LEU A 129 12.42 13.78 -16.62
C LEU A 129 13.15 14.99 -16.04
N PHE A 130 12.47 15.70 -15.14
CA PHE A 130 13.07 16.76 -14.34
C PHE A 130 13.90 16.12 -13.21
N GLY A 131 15.22 16.06 -13.39
CA GLY A 131 16.14 15.77 -12.30
C GLY A 131 16.33 17.04 -11.48
N GLY A 132 15.77 17.07 -10.26
CA GLY A 132 16.06 18.13 -9.27
C GLY A 132 17.50 18.08 -8.79
#